data_AF-A0A7J3NUL0-F1
#
_entry.id   AF-A0A7J3NUL0-F1
#
_cell.length_a   1.000
_cell.length_b   1.000
_cell.length_c   1.000
_cell.angle_alpha   90.00
_cell.angle_beta   90.00
_cell.angle_gamma   90.00
#
_symmetry.space_group_name_H-M   'P 1'
#
loop_
_entity.id
_entity.type
_entity.pdbx_description
1 polymer ?
#
loop_
_entity_poly.entity_id
_entity_poly.type
_entity_poly.pdbx_seq_one_letter_code
_entity_poly.pdbx_strand_id
1 'polypeptide(L)'
;MRILHIWNTAGVASVIAKFMDRLFGTKSLVVHRRAFDPFGVTTYGELWDCGAKTFALKCLVLARKFDIIHIHSFDKLIPYLKFLYPNKPIVLHYHGSDIRGKWLQKEKRWSKADAILYSTQDVVNEETPKIAIYSPNPVDADLFYPSSNAEYTKKIAFHIRYNADDLAEKYAAKYGLKLVLHDRKDAIPHKKLPEILRKYEYYVDVKRDPYGHLLKSLSKTGLEALACGLKVIRWDGEIIEGFPEEHKPENVVQKIYEIYRDVIGGRRYGVSEFR
;
A
#
# COMPACT_ATOMS: atom_id res chain seq x y z
N MET A 1 9.40 -20.60 2.74
CA MET A 1 9.35 -19.52 3.75
C MET A 1 7.90 -19.29 4.16
N ARG A 2 7.61 -19.22 5.47
CA ARG A 2 6.30 -18.85 6.02
C ARG A 2 6.33 -17.39 6.44
N ILE A 3 5.42 -16.58 5.90
CA ILE A 3 5.41 -15.12 6.09
C ILE A 3 4.11 -14.71 6.78
N LEU A 4 4.20 -14.01 7.92
CA LEU A 4 3.04 -13.40 8.56
C LEU A 4 3.00 -11.92 8.20
N HIS A 5 1.99 -11.52 7.44
CA HIS A 5 1.68 -10.12 7.20
C HIS A 5 0.69 -9.62 8.25
N ILE A 6 1.04 -8.55 8.96
CA ILE A 6 0.20 -7.95 9.98
C ILE A 6 -0.27 -6.59 9.47
N TRP A 7 -1.59 -6.41 9.46
CA TRP A 7 -2.30 -5.28 8.86
C TRP A 7 -2.29 -5.31 7.34
N ASN A 8 -3.19 -4.56 6.71
CA ASN A 8 -3.37 -4.57 5.26
C ASN A 8 -3.75 -3.18 4.72
N THR A 9 -2.80 -2.24 4.79
CA THR A 9 -3.03 -0.87 4.31
C THR A 9 -3.32 -0.87 2.80
N ALA A 10 -4.52 -0.42 2.42
CA ALA A 10 -4.97 -0.32 1.03
C ALA A 10 -4.83 -1.63 0.21
N GLY A 11 -4.90 -2.80 0.86
CA GLY A 11 -4.80 -4.09 0.19
C GLY A 11 -3.37 -4.53 -0.16
N VAL A 12 -2.36 -3.72 0.15
CA VAL A 12 -0.97 -3.97 -0.27
C VAL A 12 -0.43 -5.30 0.26
N ALA A 13 -0.72 -5.64 1.51
CA ALA A 13 -0.28 -6.90 2.10
C ALA A 13 -0.90 -8.11 1.39
N SER A 14 -2.19 -8.03 1.01
CA SER A 14 -2.86 -9.07 0.24
C SER A 14 -2.22 -9.28 -1.13
N VAL A 15 -1.89 -8.21 -1.85
CA VAL A 15 -1.24 -8.31 -3.16
C VAL A 15 0.16 -8.91 -3.03
N ILE A 16 0.97 -8.42 -2.08
CA ILE A 16 2.31 -8.96 -1.84
C ILE A 16 2.23 -10.45 -1.51
N ALA A 17 1.40 -10.84 -0.54
CA ALA A 17 1.27 -12.23 -0.11
C ALA A 17 0.84 -13.17 -1.25
N LYS A 18 -0.18 -12.77 -2.02
CA LYS A 18 -0.70 -13.52 -3.17
C LYS A 18 0.39 -13.81 -4.21
N PHE A 19 1.12 -12.78 -4.62
CA PHE A 19 2.13 -12.92 -5.67
C PHE A 19 3.42 -13.56 -5.14
N MET A 20 3.78 -13.32 -3.87
CA MET A 20 4.91 -13.99 -3.22
C MET A 20 4.68 -15.51 -3.17
N ASP A 21 3.49 -15.96 -2.75
CA ASP A 21 3.15 -17.38 -2.69
C ASP A 21 3.12 -18.01 -4.08
N ARG A 22 2.58 -17.30 -5.07
CA ARG A 22 2.52 -17.75 -6.48
C ARG A 22 3.91 -17.91 -7.11
N LEU A 23 4.79 -16.91 -6.97
CA LEU A 23 6.04 -16.84 -7.71
C LEU A 23 7.21 -17.55 -7.02
N PHE A 24 7.22 -17.58 -5.69
CA PHE A 24 8.35 -18.12 -4.91
C PHE A 24 7.97 -19.31 -4.05
N GLY A 25 6.72 -19.82 -4.14
CA GLY A 25 6.26 -20.96 -3.35
C GLY A 25 6.28 -20.70 -1.84
N THR A 26 6.16 -19.44 -1.42
CA THR A 26 6.04 -19.09 -0.01
C THR A 26 4.68 -19.50 0.55
N LYS A 27 4.52 -19.37 1.87
CA LYS A 27 3.25 -19.59 2.55
C LYS A 27 2.93 -18.38 3.40
N SER A 28 2.11 -17.50 2.86
CA SER A 28 1.80 -16.22 3.48
C SER A 28 0.44 -16.25 4.18
N LEU A 29 0.35 -15.55 5.30
CA LEU A 29 -0.92 -15.26 5.96
C LEU A 29 -1.00 -13.76 6.22
N VAL A 30 -2.01 -13.10 5.67
CA VAL A 30 -2.33 -11.71 5.99
C VAL A 30 -3.42 -11.69 7.04
N VAL A 31 -3.22 -10.95 8.13
CA VAL A 31 -4.24 -10.76 9.17
C VAL A 31 -4.55 -9.28 9.31
N HIS A 32 -5.84 -8.95 9.27
CA HIS A 32 -6.33 -7.57 9.37
C HIS A 32 -7.61 -7.51 10.20
N ARG A 33 -7.94 -6.34 10.73
CA ARG A 33 -9.17 -6.15 11.51
C ARG A 33 -10.34 -5.83 10.59
N ARG A 34 -11.44 -6.56 10.71
CA ARG A 34 -12.67 -6.36 9.90
C ARG A 34 -13.16 -4.92 9.91
N ALA A 35 -13.15 -4.27 11.07
CA ALA A 35 -13.57 -2.87 11.23
C ALA A 35 -12.73 -1.86 10.42
N PHE A 36 -11.55 -2.26 9.92
CA PHE A 36 -10.64 -1.41 9.14
C PHE A 36 -10.57 -1.84 7.67
N ASP A 37 -11.52 -2.65 7.22
CA ASP A 37 -11.65 -3.05 5.81
C ASP A 37 -13.04 -2.72 5.22
N PRO A 38 -13.46 -1.44 5.22
CA PRO A 38 -14.78 -1.07 4.73
C PRO A 38 -14.95 -1.26 3.21
N PHE A 39 -13.85 -1.42 2.47
CA PHE A 39 -13.86 -1.58 1.02
C PHE A 39 -13.61 -3.03 0.57
N GLY A 40 -13.31 -3.96 1.48
CA GLY A 40 -12.97 -5.35 1.14
C GLY A 40 -11.66 -5.47 0.36
N VAL A 41 -10.63 -4.70 0.74
CA VAL A 41 -9.28 -4.77 0.14
C VAL A 41 -8.49 -5.99 0.61
N THR A 42 -8.92 -6.69 1.65
CA THR A 42 -8.31 -7.96 2.08
C THR A 42 -8.79 -9.10 1.21
N THR A 43 -8.18 -9.23 0.04
CA THR A 43 -8.53 -10.25 -0.97
C THR A 43 -7.76 -11.56 -0.80
N TYR A 44 -6.65 -11.53 -0.05
CA TYR A 44 -5.81 -12.68 0.26
C TYR A 44 -5.42 -12.60 1.74
N GLY A 45 -6.01 -13.44 2.59
CA GLY A 45 -5.83 -13.42 4.04
C GLY A 45 -7.12 -13.53 4.85
N GLU A 46 -7.03 -13.19 6.13
CA GLU A 46 -8.12 -13.29 7.10
C GLU A 46 -8.51 -11.93 7.70
N LEU A 47 -9.82 -11.72 7.82
CA LEU A 47 -10.42 -10.61 8.55
C LEU A 47 -10.89 -11.09 9.92
N TRP A 48 -10.24 -10.59 10.97
CA TRP A 48 -10.63 -10.87 12.34
C TRP A 48 -11.57 -9.81 12.87
N ASP A 49 -12.73 -10.25 13.35
CA ASP A 49 -13.67 -9.41 14.07
C ASP A 49 -13.29 -9.38 15.56
N CYS A 50 -12.40 -8.45 15.91
CA CYS A 50 -11.94 -8.31 17.29
C CYS A 50 -11.42 -6.89 17.60
N GLY A 51 -11.37 -6.59 18.89
CA GLY A 51 -10.78 -5.36 19.43
C GLY A 51 -9.25 -5.32 19.24
N ALA A 52 -8.68 -4.12 19.37
CA ALA A 52 -7.26 -3.87 19.11
C ALA A 52 -6.32 -4.72 20.01
N LYS A 53 -6.65 -4.87 21.31
CA LYS A 53 -5.85 -5.65 22.26
C LYS A 53 -5.84 -7.14 21.90
N THR A 54 -7.02 -7.70 21.62
CA THR A 54 -7.18 -9.10 21.19
C THR A 54 -6.47 -9.36 19.88
N PHE A 55 -6.57 -8.44 18.91
CA PHE A 55 -5.85 -8.53 17.65
C PHE A 55 -4.34 -8.58 17.88
N ALA A 56 -3.78 -7.64 18.66
CA ALA A 56 -2.35 -7.61 18.97
C ALA A 56 -1.88 -8.89 19.65
N LEU A 57 -2.62 -9.39 20.65
CA LEU A 57 -2.28 -10.65 21.35
C LEU A 57 -2.30 -11.85 20.39
N LYS A 58 -3.33 -11.96 19.54
CA LYS A 58 -3.39 -13.01 18.51
C LYS A 58 -2.19 -12.94 17.57
N CYS A 59 -1.81 -11.75 17.10
CA CYS A 59 -0.64 -11.55 16.25
C CYS A 59 0.67 -11.98 16.94
N LEU A 60 0.87 -11.58 18.20
CA LEU A 60 2.05 -11.98 18.98
C LEU A 60 2.14 -13.50 19.11
N VAL A 61 1.04 -14.16 19.50
CA VAL A 61 1.00 -15.61 19.66
C VAL A 61 1.19 -16.31 18.31
N LEU A 62 0.66 -15.77 17.22
CA LEU A 62 0.73 -16.35 15.88
C LEU A 62 2.15 -16.24 15.29
N ALA A 63 2.87 -15.15 15.57
CA ALA A 63 4.20 -14.86 15.04
C ALA A 63 5.22 -15.99 15.26
N ARG A 64 5.10 -16.80 16.33
CA ARG A 64 5.99 -17.95 16.56
C ARG A 64 5.98 -18.99 15.44
N LYS A 65 4.88 -19.11 14.69
CA LYS A 65 4.68 -20.12 13.65
C LYS A 65 5.28 -19.73 12.30
N PHE A 66 5.80 -18.51 12.17
CA PHE A 66 6.26 -17.95 10.91
C PHE A 66 7.75 -17.70 10.95
N ASP A 67 8.40 -17.75 9.79
CA ASP A 67 9.84 -17.59 9.67
C ASP A 67 10.20 -16.09 9.71
N ILE A 68 9.33 -15.25 9.14
CA ILE A 68 9.45 -13.79 9.08
C ILE A 68 8.11 -13.11 9.27
N ILE A 69 8.13 -11.90 9.85
CA ILE A 69 6.95 -11.06 10.07
C ILE A 69 7.08 -9.80 9.22
N HIS A 70 6.08 -9.50 8.40
CA HIS A 70 6.00 -8.27 7.61
C HIS A 70 4.87 -7.39 8.15
N ILE A 71 5.21 -6.24 8.72
CA ILE A 71 4.25 -5.35 9.39
C ILE A 71 3.96 -4.16 8.49
N HIS A 72 2.69 -3.96 8.16
CA HIS A 72 2.23 -2.83 7.35
C HIS A 72 1.68 -1.72 8.25
N SER A 73 2.39 -0.60 8.41
CA SER A 73 2.01 0.57 9.22
C SER A 73 1.82 0.34 10.75
N PHE A 74 1.56 -0.88 11.22
CA PHE A 74 1.24 -1.22 12.62
C PHE A 74 2.48 -1.39 13.50
N ASP A 75 3.37 -0.40 13.44
CA ASP A 75 4.69 -0.36 14.07
C ASP A 75 4.69 -0.55 15.61
N LYS A 76 3.58 -0.23 16.27
CA LYS A 76 3.41 -0.37 17.73
C LYS A 76 3.63 -1.79 18.22
N LEU A 77 3.47 -2.79 17.36
CA LEU A 77 3.63 -4.19 17.71
C LEU A 77 5.11 -4.63 17.76
N ILE A 78 6.01 -3.92 17.07
CA ILE A 78 7.42 -4.32 16.90
C ILE A 78 8.14 -4.48 18.25
N PRO A 79 8.08 -3.52 19.20
CA PRO A 79 8.77 -3.68 20.47
C PRO A 79 8.35 -4.93 21.24
N TYR A 80 7.07 -5.32 21.17
CA TYR A 80 6.57 -6.53 21.83
C TYR A 80 7.01 -7.81 21.11
N LEU A 81 7.02 -7.80 19.78
CA LEU A 81 7.55 -8.92 18.99
C LEU A 81 9.03 -9.15 19.26
N LYS A 82 9.84 -8.09 19.30
CA LYS A 82 11.27 -8.19 19.64
C LYS A 82 11.52 -8.52 21.11
N PHE A 83 10.61 -8.19 22.01
CA PHE A 83 10.70 -8.64 23.40
C PHE A 83 10.45 -10.14 23.53
N LEU A 84 9.38 -10.67 22.91
CA LEU A 84 9.01 -12.08 23.00
C LEU A 84 9.87 -12.98 22.10
N TYR A 85 10.30 -12.48 20.95
CA TYR A 85 11.09 -13.19 19.95
C TYR A 85 12.27 -12.32 19.47
N PRO A 86 13.33 -12.14 20.28
CA PRO A 86 14.43 -11.21 19.97
C PRO A 86 15.09 -11.40 18.61
N ASN A 87 15.19 -12.65 18.16
CA ASN A 87 15.83 -13.02 16.89
C ASN A 87 14.85 -13.16 15.73
N LYS A 88 13.55 -12.86 15.91
CA LYS A 88 12.57 -12.98 14.82
C LYS A 88 12.86 -11.92 13.74
N PRO A 89 13.03 -12.31 12.47
CA PRO A 89 13.03 -11.41 11.32
C PRO A 89 11.76 -10.55 11.24
N ILE A 90 11.91 -9.23 11.21
CA ILE A 90 10.81 -8.28 11.07
C ILE A 90 11.14 -7.28 9.96
N VAL A 91 10.26 -7.23 8.96
CA VAL A 91 10.22 -6.15 7.96
C VAL A 91 9.07 -5.22 8.32
N LEU A 92 9.34 -3.92 8.35
CA LEU A 92 8.33 -2.89 8.57
C LEU A 92 8.10 -2.10 7.28
N HIS A 93 6.86 -1.96 6.82
CA HIS A 93 6.51 -1.25 5.60
C HIS A 93 5.52 -0.12 5.87
N TYR A 94 5.94 1.11 5.58
CA TYR A 94 5.11 2.29 5.68
C TYR A 94 4.53 2.69 4.31
N HIS A 95 3.32 3.25 4.30
CA HIS A 95 2.52 3.43 3.07
C HIS A 95 2.10 4.89 2.77
N GLY A 96 2.50 5.86 3.60
CA GLY A 96 2.23 7.28 3.38
C GLY A 96 2.05 8.05 4.69
N SER A 97 0.79 8.41 5.00
CA SER A 97 0.42 9.26 6.15
C SER A 97 0.75 8.67 7.53
N ASP A 98 0.97 7.36 7.57
CA ASP A 98 1.43 6.65 8.75
C ASP A 98 2.86 7.05 9.15
N ILE A 99 3.70 7.51 8.21
CA ILE A 99 5.09 7.91 8.50
C ILE A 99 5.43 9.35 8.07
N ARG A 100 4.66 9.97 7.16
CA ARG A 100 4.90 11.34 6.69
C ARG A 100 5.12 12.32 7.85
N GLY A 101 6.31 12.93 7.91
CA GLY A 101 6.70 13.89 8.95
C GLY A 101 6.81 13.31 10.36
N LYS A 102 6.98 11.98 10.51
CA LYS A 102 6.95 11.27 11.80
C LYS A 102 8.12 10.31 11.99
N TRP A 103 9.19 10.44 11.20
CA TRP A 103 10.32 9.52 11.26
C TRP A 103 11.00 9.56 12.62
N LEU A 104 11.37 10.74 13.13
CA LEU A 104 11.95 10.86 14.48
C LEU A 104 10.99 10.37 15.57
N GLN A 105 9.71 10.75 15.48
CA GLN A 105 8.69 10.37 16.48
C GLN A 105 8.51 8.85 16.60
N LYS A 106 8.77 8.11 15.52
CA LYS A 106 8.59 6.66 15.43
C LYS A 106 9.87 5.85 15.56
N GLU A 107 11.01 6.51 15.82
CA GLU A 107 12.33 5.87 15.90
C GLU A 107 12.36 4.66 16.83
N LYS A 108 11.84 4.80 18.04
CA LYS A 108 11.78 3.71 19.04
C LYS A 108 11.06 2.44 18.56
N ARG A 109 10.30 2.52 17.46
CA ARG A 109 9.59 1.41 16.83
C ARG A 109 10.33 0.92 15.59
N TRP A 110 10.62 1.80 14.64
CA TRP A 110 11.22 1.38 13.37
C TRP A 110 12.66 0.90 13.54
N SER A 111 13.42 1.43 14.50
CA SER A 111 14.84 1.04 14.73
C SER A 111 14.99 -0.40 15.20
N LYS A 112 13.88 -1.03 15.62
CA LYS A 112 13.82 -2.42 16.05
C LYS A 112 13.46 -3.38 14.91
N ALA A 113 13.09 -2.89 13.73
CA ALA A 113 12.89 -3.75 12.56
C ALA A 113 14.25 -4.09 11.93
N ASP A 114 14.32 -5.24 11.26
CA ASP A 114 15.55 -5.67 10.58
C ASP A 114 15.64 -5.11 9.14
N ALA A 115 14.50 -4.66 8.59
CA ALA A 115 14.41 -3.84 7.39
C ALA A 115 13.21 -2.89 7.47
N ILE A 116 13.34 -1.71 6.85
CA ILE A 116 12.33 -0.65 6.85
C ILE A 116 12.04 -0.28 5.41
N LEU A 117 10.79 -0.40 4.99
CA LEU A 117 10.31 -0.08 3.66
C LEU A 117 9.39 1.14 3.69
N TYR A 118 9.38 1.94 2.63
CA TYR A 118 8.40 3.00 2.42
C TYR A 118 7.89 3.01 0.98
N SER A 119 6.63 3.42 0.79
CA SER A 119 5.92 3.19 -0.47
C SER A 119 5.75 4.41 -1.37
N THR A 120 5.97 5.62 -0.87
CA THR A 120 5.78 6.84 -1.64
C THR A 120 6.93 7.81 -1.39
N GLN A 121 7.42 8.45 -2.45
CA GLN A 121 8.60 9.33 -2.36
C GLN A 121 8.34 10.59 -1.51
N ASP A 122 7.08 11.03 -1.39
CA ASP A 122 6.71 12.22 -0.63
C ASP A 122 6.87 12.07 0.91
N VAL A 123 7.17 10.87 1.41
CA VAL A 123 7.47 10.66 2.84
C VAL A 123 8.95 10.85 3.18
N VAL A 124 9.82 10.92 2.17
CA VAL A 124 11.26 11.08 2.36
C VAL A 124 11.57 12.52 2.73
N ASN A 125 12.34 12.71 3.79
CA ASN A 125 12.81 13.99 4.31
C ASN A 125 14.14 13.78 5.07
N GLU A 126 14.68 14.86 5.66
CA GLU A 126 15.94 14.83 6.41
C GLU A 126 15.93 13.87 7.61
N GLU A 127 14.75 13.56 8.15
CA GLU A 127 14.57 12.62 9.26
C GLU A 127 14.51 11.15 8.82
N THR A 128 14.40 10.90 7.51
CA THR A 128 14.27 9.55 6.98
C THR A 128 15.58 8.79 7.20
N PRO A 129 15.55 7.63 7.89
CA PRO A 129 16.76 6.89 8.15
C PRO A 129 17.34 6.38 6.83
N LYS A 130 18.65 6.54 6.62
CA LYS A 130 19.37 6.13 5.39
C LYS A 130 19.20 4.65 5.04
N ILE A 131 18.82 3.84 6.03
CA ILE A 131 18.61 2.39 5.92
C ILE A 131 17.21 2.04 5.40
N ALA A 132 16.31 3.02 5.28
CA ALA A 132 14.97 2.81 4.73
C ALA A 132 15.03 2.61 3.21
N ILE A 133 14.29 1.61 2.74
CA ILE A 133 14.32 1.14 1.36
C ILE A 133 13.00 1.52 0.67
N TYR A 134 13.08 2.12 -0.51
CA TYR A 134 11.89 2.37 -1.31
C TYR A 134 11.33 1.04 -1.85
N SER A 135 10.05 0.78 -1.57
CA SER A 135 9.30 -0.36 -2.11
C SER A 135 7.88 0.10 -2.48
N PRO A 136 7.61 0.33 -3.79
CA PRO A 136 6.34 0.88 -4.23
C PRO A 136 5.16 -0.06 -3.90
N ASN A 137 3.96 0.53 -3.80
CA ASN A 137 2.74 -0.26 -3.61
C ASN A 137 2.40 -1.05 -4.87
N PRO A 138 2.27 -2.39 -4.82
CA PRO A 138 1.90 -3.16 -5.99
C PRO A 138 0.41 -2.99 -6.32
N VAL A 139 0.05 -3.16 -7.60
CA VAL A 139 -1.34 -3.32 -8.04
C VAL A 139 -1.63 -4.79 -8.30
N ASP A 140 -2.81 -5.29 -7.93
CA ASP A 140 -3.20 -6.67 -8.25
C ASP A 140 -3.50 -6.78 -9.75
N ALA A 141 -2.52 -7.24 -10.53
CA ALA A 141 -2.62 -7.36 -11.97
C ALA A 141 -3.68 -8.39 -12.44
N ASP A 142 -4.12 -9.31 -11.56
CA ASP A 142 -5.23 -10.21 -11.90
C ASP A 142 -6.59 -9.52 -11.79
N LEU A 143 -6.68 -8.42 -11.02
CA LEU A 143 -7.92 -7.69 -10.76
C LEU A 143 -8.02 -6.41 -11.58
N PHE A 144 -6.91 -5.69 -11.73
CA PHE A 144 -6.83 -4.44 -12.46
C PHE A 144 -6.00 -4.64 -13.73
N TYR A 145 -6.70 -4.73 -14.85
CA TYR A 145 -6.12 -4.87 -16.17
C TYR A 145 -7.03 -4.19 -17.21
N PRO A 146 -6.51 -3.80 -18.39
CA PRO A 146 -7.32 -3.24 -19.45
C PRO A 146 -8.30 -4.30 -19.98
N SER A 147 -9.58 -3.95 -20.17
CA SER A 147 -10.50 -4.86 -20.88
C SER A 147 -10.44 -4.59 -22.37
N SER A 148 -10.27 -5.64 -23.17
CA SER A 148 -10.41 -5.55 -24.64
C SER A 148 -11.81 -5.10 -25.07
N ASN A 149 -12.82 -5.37 -24.23
CA ASN A 149 -14.25 -5.13 -24.52
C ASN A 149 -14.82 -3.92 -23.77
N ALA A 150 -13.99 -3.09 -23.13
CA ALA A 150 -14.49 -1.92 -22.41
C ALA A 150 -14.80 -0.79 -23.38
N GLU A 151 -16.09 -0.55 -23.63
CA GLU A 151 -16.55 0.73 -24.17
C GLU A 151 -16.52 1.76 -23.05
N TYR A 152 -15.46 2.57 -23.01
CA TYR A 152 -15.42 3.74 -22.12
C TYR A 152 -16.10 4.92 -22.79
N THR A 153 -16.72 5.77 -21.98
CA THR A 153 -17.31 7.01 -22.50
C THR A 153 -16.22 8.06 -22.69
N LYS A 154 -16.02 8.48 -23.93
CA LYS A 154 -15.02 9.51 -24.28
C LYS A 154 -15.29 10.82 -23.54
N LYS A 155 -14.21 11.53 -23.19
CA LYS A 155 -14.25 12.83 -22.50
C LYS A 155 -14.98 12.83 -21.15
N ILE A 156 -15.04 11.69 -20.46
CA ILE A 156 -15.53 11.62 -19.08
C ILE A 156 -14.38 11.27 -18.14
N ALA A 157 -14.28 12.02 -17.05
CA ALA A 157 -13.36 11.78 -15.96
C ALA A 157 -14.11 11.30 -14.71
N PHE A 158 -13.53 10.33 -14.00
CA PHE A 158 -14.02 9.86 -12.71
C PHE A 158 -13.13 10.38 -11.58
N HIS A 159 -13.74 10.79 -10.47
CA HIS A 159 -13.02 11.21 -9.27
C HIS A 159 -13.76 10.71 -8.02
N ILE A 160 -13.01 10.05 -7.12
CA ILE A 160 -13.50 9.72 -5.78
C ILE A 160 -13.12 10.87 -4.86
N ARG A 161 -14.12 11.51 -4.27
CA ARG A 161 -13.95 12.70 -3.42
C ARG A 161 -12.93 12.47 -2.31
N TYR A 162 -12.00 13.42 -2.17
CA TYR A 162 -10.93 13.35 -1.16
C TYR A 162 -10.32 14.72 -0.86
N ASN A 163 -11.16 15.67 -0.44
CA ASN A 163 -10.78 17.01 0.04
C ASN A 163 -10.04 17.89 -1.00
N ALA A 164 -9.98 17.46 -2.26
CA ALA A 164 -9.31 18.15 -3.37
C ALA A 164 -10.23 18.30 -4.58
N ASP A 165 -11.54 18.27 -4.33
CA ASP A 165 -12.58 18.19 -5.36
C ASP A 165 -12.58 19.46 -6.25
N ASP A 166 -12.21 20.62 -5.69
CA ASP A 166 -11.98 21.87 -6.42
C ASP A 166 -10.87 21.75 -7.49
N LEU A 167 -9.78 21.03 -7.18
CA LEU A 167 -8.74 20.74 -8.17
C LEU A 167 -9.24 19.75 -9.20
N ALA A 168 -10.06 18.78 -8.80
CA ALA A 168 -10.63 17.82 -9.74
C ALA A 168 -11.51 18.52 -10.79
N GLU A 169 -12.37 19.43 -10.34
CA GLU A 169 -13.20 20.28 -11.20
C GLU A 169 -12.36 21.18 -12.11
N LYS A 170 -11.37 21.87 -11.55
CA LYS A 170 -10.44 22.73 -12.30
C LYS A 170 -9.74 21.94 -13.41
N TYR A 171 -9.23 20.74 -13.11
CA TYR A 171 -8.51 19.95 -14.10
C TYR A 171 -9.42 19.32 -15.13
N ALA A 172 -10.62 18.85 -14.75
CA ALA A 172 -11.61 18.40 -15.71
C ALA A 172 -11.96 19.53 -16.70
N ALA A 173 -12.18 20.76 -16.21
CA ALA A 173 -12.45 21.92 -17.04
C ALA A 173 -11.27 22.27 -17.97
N LYS A 174 -10.02 22.26 -17.46
CA LYS A 174 -8.79 22.47 -18.26
C LYS A 174 -8.74 21.58 -19.50
N TYR A 175 -9.18 20.33 -19.37
CA TYR A 175 -9.14 19.34 -20.45
C TYR A 175 -10.49 19.14 -21.18
N GLY A 176 -11.51 19.97 -20.88
CA GLY A 176 -12.84 19.86 -21.50
C GLY A 176 -13.54 18.54 -21.21
N LEU A 177 -13.36 17.99 -20.01
CA LEU A 177 -13.91 16.70 -19.57
C LEU A 177 -15.18 16.90 -18.74
N LYS A 178 -16.17 16.03 -18.94
CA LYS A 178 -17.28 15.89 -18.00
C LYS A 178 -16.79 15.15 -16.77
N LEU A 179 -16.87 15.78 -15.60
CA LEU A 179 -16.47 15.17 -14.33
C LEU A 179 -17.63 14.40 -13.68
N VAL A 180 -17.37 13.16 -13.28
CA VAL A 180 -18.25 12.35 -12.43
C VAL A 180 -17.61 12.23 -11.05
N LEU A 181 -18.32 12.71 -10.03
CA LEU A 181 -17.89 12.71 -8.64
C LEU A 181 -18.54 11.54 -7.90
N HIS A 182 -17.74 10.76 -7.18
CA HIS A 182 -18.19 9.65 -6.35
C HIS A 182 -17.87 9.93 -4.88
N ASP A 183 -18.87 9.84 -4.01
CA ASP A 183 -18.67 10.01 -2.56
C ASP A 183 -17.99 8.77 -1.97
N ARG A 184 -16.93 8.98 -1.20
CA ARG A 184 -16.19 7.89 -0.52
C ARG A 184 -17.05 7.14 0.50
N LYS A 185 -18.09 7.77 1.06
CA LYS A 185 -19.04 7.14 1.99
C LYS A 185 -19.85 6.03 1.32
N ASP A 186 -20.11 6.18 0.03
CA ASP A 186 -20.75 5.15 -0.80
C ASP A 186 -19.67 4.15 -1.25
N ALA A 187 -19.22 3.33 -0.31
CA ALA A 187 -18.06 2.47 -0.50
C ALA A 187 -18.23 1.55 -1.72
N ILE A 188 -17.34 1.69 -2.70
CA ILE A 188 -17.21 0.74 -3.81
C ILE A 188 -16.45 -0.49 -3.29
N PRO A 189 -17.02 -1.70 -3.35
CA PRO A 189 -16.27 -2.92 -3.06
C PRO A 189 -15.05 -3.00 -3.97
N HIS A 190 -13.88 -3.26 -3.41
CA HIS A 190 -12.61 -3.22 -4.13
C HIS A 190 -12.60 -4.11 -5.38
N LYS A 191 -13.21 -5.30 -5.29
CA LYS A 191 -13.37 -6.24 -6.43
C LYS A 191 -14.25 -5.69 -7.57
N LYS A 192 -15.09 -4.69 -7.30
CA LYS A 192 -15.98 -4.04 -8.27
C LYS A 192 -15.42 -2.74 -8.84
N LEU A 193 -14.40 -2.17 -8.19
CA LEU A 193 -13.72 -0.98 -8.66
C LEU A 193 -13.20 -1.08 -10.11
N PRO A 194 -12.55 -2.16 -10.59
CA PRO A 194 -12.09 -2.22 -11.98
C PRO A 194 -13.25 -2.20 -13.00
N GLU A 195 -14.43 -2.75 -12.67
CA GLU A 195 -15.62 -2.65 -13.53
C GLU A 195 -16.13 -1.21 -13.65
N ILE A 196 -15.99 -0.41 -12.59
CA ILE A 196 -16.39 1.00 -12.58
C ILE A 196 -15.37 1.85 -13.32
N LEU A 197 -14.07 1.70 -13.00
CA LEU A 197 -13.01 2.50 -13.60
C LEU A 197 -13.03 2.38 -15.13
N ARG A 198 -13.18 1.17 -15.66
CA ARG A 198 -13.17 0.92 -17.12
C ARG A 198 -14.32 1.56 -17.90
N LYS A 199 -15.29 2.20 -17.25
CA LYS A 199 -16.35 2.98 -17.92
C LYS A 199 -15.89 4.38 -18.34
N TYR A 200 -14.74 4.83 -17.82
CA TYR A 200 -14.24 6.18 -17.98
C TYR A 200 -12.93 6.20 -18.75
N GLU A 201 -12.68 7.29 -19.48
CA GLU A 201 -11.41 7.51 -20.16
C GLU A 201 -10.35 8.08 -19.21
N TYR A 202 -10.78 8.95 -18.28
CA TYR A 202 -9.90 9.64 -17.35
C TYR A 202 -10.23 9.31 -15.89
N TYR A 203 -9.21 9.30 -15.05
CA TYR A 203 -9.33 9.37 -13.60
C TYR A 203 -8.57 10.58 -13.06
N VAL A 204 -9.18 11.35 -12.16
CA VAL A 204 -8.54 12.53 -11.55
C VAL A 204 -8.02 12.16 -10.17
N ASP A 205 -6.70 12.07 -10.02
CA ASP A 205 -6.04 11.61 -8.80
C ASP A 205 -5.47 12.79 -7.99
N VAL A 206 -6.37 13.55 -7.39
CA VAL A 206 -6.06 14.67 -6.49
C VAL A 206 -6.57 14.38 -5.09
N LYS A 207 -5.74 14.61 -4.07
CA LYS A 207 -6.08 14.31 -2.68
C LYS A 207 -5.46 15.32 -1.74
N ARG A 208 -6.23 15.83 -0.77
CA ARG A 208 -5.68 16.56 0.38
C ARG A 208 -5.77 15.73 1.65
N ASP A 209 -4.75 15.84 2.49
CA ASP A 209 -4.81 15.30 3.84
C ASP A 209 -5.83 16.09 4.71
N PRO A 210 -6.15 15.62 5.92
CA PRO A 210 -7.08 16.32 6.82
C PRO A 210 -6.65 17.74 7.23
N TYR A 211 -5.40 18.12 6.96
CA TYR A 211 -4.84 19.44 7.27
C TYR A 211 -4.80 20.35 6.03
N GLY A 212 -5.30 19.88 4.88
CA GLY A 212 -5.34 20.65 3.63
C GLY A 212 -4.08 20.54 2.78
N HIS A 213 -3.10 19.71 3.13
CA HIS A 213 -1.92 19.53 2.30
C HIS A 213 -2.22 18.63 1.09
N LEU A 214 -1.91 19.12 -0.11
CA LEU A 214 -2.00 18.34 -1.34
C LEU A 214 -0.98 17.20 -1.32
N LEU A 215 -1.44 15.98 -1.53
CA LEU A 215 -0.58 14.79 -1.61
C LEU A 215 0.09 14.74 -2.99
N LYS A 216 1.42 14.89 -3.00
CA LYS A 216 2.24 14.94 -4.22
C LYS A 216 2.76 13.56 -4.63
N SER A 217 1.87 12.58 -4.68
CA SER A 217 2.16 11.22 -5.12
C SER A 217 0.92 10.55 -5.70
N LEU A 218 1.12 9.58 -6.61
CA LEU A 218 0.02 8.79 -7.13
C LEU A 218 -0.58 7.97 -6.00
N SER A 219 -1.89 8.01 -5.89
CA SER A 219 -2.60 7.19 -4.94
C SER A 219 -2.75 5.76 -5.46
N LYS A 220 -3.06 4.84 -4.55
CA LYS A 220 -3.35 3.45 -4.91
C LYS A 220 -4.41 3.33 -6.01
N THR A 221 -5.46 4.15 -5.93
CA THR A 221 -6.54 4.18 -6.92
C THR A 221 -6.09 4.79 -8.25
N GLY A 222 -5.22 5.80 -8.24
CA GLY A 222 -4.62 6.33 -9.47
C GLY A 222 -3.80 5.26 -10.20
N LEU A 223 -2.99 4.49 -9.46
CA LEU A 223 -2.24 3.36 -10.03
C LEU A 223 -3.15 2.24 -10.55
N GLU A 224 -4.24 1.94 -9.83
CA GLU A 224 -5.28 0.99 -10.28
C GLU A 224 -5.98 1.46 -11.56
N ALA A 225 -6.24 2.76 -11.69
CA ALA A 225 -6.81 3.34 -12.91
C ALA A 225 -5.86 3.20 -14.10
N LEU A 226 -4.56 3.49 -13.92
CA LEU A 226 -3.55 3.25 -14.95
C LEU A 226 -3.46 1.78 -15.34
N ALA A 227 -3.50 0.87 -14.37
CA ALA A 227 -3.51 -0.58 -14.62
C ALA A 227 -4.75 -1.01 -15.41
N CYS A 228 -5.90 -0.35 -15.23
CA CYS A 228 -7.09 -0.53 -16.05
C CYS A 228 -7.04 0.16 -17.43
N GLY A 229 -5.96 0.88 -17.75
CA GLY A 229 -5.77 1.56 -19.03
C GLY A 229 -6.34 2.98 -19.10
N LEU A 230 -6.75 3.59 -17.98
CA LEU A 230 -7.22 4.97 -17.95
C LEU A 230 -6.05 5.95 -18.06
N LYS A 231 -6.33 7.14 -18.58
CA LYS A 231 -5.47 8.30 -18.44
C LYS A 231 -5.66 8.87 -17.03
N VAL A 232 -4.58 9.21 -16.33
CA VAL A 232 -4.66 9.76 -14.97
C VAL A 232 -4.17 11.19 -14.94
N ILE A 233 -5.00 12.10 -14.43
CA ILE A 233 -4.63 13.48 -14.15
C ILE A 233 -4.09 13.55 -12.72
N ARG A 234 -2.82 13.93 -12.57
CA ARG A 234 -2.12 13.97 -11.28
C ARG A 234 -2.39 15.24 -10.48
N TRP A 235 -1.81 15.30 -9.28
CA TRP A 235 -1.86 16.45 -8.38
C TRP A 235 -1.29 17.75 -8.95
N ASP A 236 -0.41 17.69 -9.95
CA ASP A 236 0.14 18.85 -10.66
C ASP A 236 -0.72 19.27 -11.87
N GLY A 237 -1.77 18.51 -12.18
CA GLY A 237 -2.66 18.74 -13.31
C GLY A 237 -2.13 18.22 -14.63
N GLU A 238 -1.05 17.43 -14.63
CA GLU A 238 -0.51 16.76 -15.81
C GLU A 238 -1.15 15.38 -16.00
N ILE A 239 -1.30 14.99 -17.27
CA ILE A 239 -1.82 13.66 -17.64
C ILE A 239 -0.66 12.69 -17.73
N ILE A 240 -0.85 11.50 -17.16
CA ILE A 240 0.01 10.35 -17.39
C ILE A 240 -0.80 9.18 -17.93
N GLU A 241 -0.14 8.33 -18.71
CA GLU A 241 -0.72 7.14 -19.31
C GLU A 241 0.25 5.96 -19.11
N GLY A 242 -0.29 4.75 -19.19
CA GLY A 242 0.48 3.53 -19.01
C GLY A 242 0.71 3.19 -17.53
N PHE A 243 0.62 1.90 -17.22
CA PHE A 243 0.86 1.41 -15.87
C PHE A 243 2.38 1.31 -15.62
N PRO A 244 2.94 2.00 -14.59
CA PRO A 244 4.37 1.97 -14.37
C PRO A 244 4.86 0.58 -13.93
N GLU A 245 5.89 0.09 -14.61
CA GLU A 245 6.47 -1.25 -14.38
C GLU A 245 6.87 -1.50 -12.92
N GLU A 246 7.35 -0.49 -12.22
CA GLU A 246 7.78 -0.62 -10.82
C GLU A 246 6.64 -0.99 -9.86
N HIS A 247 5.39 -0.74 -10.24
CA HIS A 247 4.19 -1.10 -9.48
C HIS A 247 3.60 -2.45 -9.87
N LYS A 248 4.16 -3.13 -10.90
CA LYS A 248 3.77 -4.50 -11.22
C LYS A 248 4.07 -5.41 -10.03
N PRO A 249 3.11 -6.27 -9.65
CA PRO A 249 3.25 -7.04 -8.44
C PRO A 249 4.49 -7.94 -8.48
N GLU A 250 4.83 -8.53 -9.63
CA GLU A 250 6.03 -9.35 -9.85
C GLU A 250 7.32 -8.61 -9.47
N ASN A 251 7.46 -7.37 -9.94
CA ASN A 251 8.64 -6.54 -9.70
C ASN A 251 8.76 -6.13 -8.23
N VAL A 252 7.63 -5.83 -7.58
CA VAL A 252 7.60 -5.49 -6.16
C VAL A 252 7.93 -6.70 -5.30
N VAL A 253 7.29 -7.86 -5.55
CA VAL A 253 7.52 -9.04 -4.73
C VAL A 253 8.91 -9.62 -4.91
N GLN A 254 9.52 -9.50 -6.09
CA GLN A 254 10.93 -9.87 -6.31
C GLN A 254 11.85 -9.09 -5.35
N LYS A 255 11.72 -7.76 -5.31
CA LYS A 255 12.51 -6.90 -4.41
C LYS A 255 12.29 -7.27 -2.93
N ILE A 256 11.04 -7.48 -2.54
CA ILE A 256 10.70 -7.84 -1.15
C ILE A 256 11.22 -9.24 -0.80
N TYR A 257 11.19 -10.20 -1.73
CA TYR A 257 11.69 -11.55 -1.53
C TYR A 257 13.20 -11.58 -1.26
N GLU A 258 13.96 -10.76 -1.98
CA GLU A 258 15.40 -10.58 -1.74
C GLU A 258 15.66 -10.03 -0.33
N ILE A 259 14.90 -9.03 0.11
CA ILE A 259 14.97 -8.49 1.47
C ILE A 259 14.65 -9.58 2.51
N TYR A 260 13.64 -10.42 2.26
CA TYR A 260 13.33 -11.52 3.17
C TYR A 260 14.47 -12.53 3.27
N ARG A 261 15.10 -12.88 2.15
CA ARG A 261 16.25 -13.79 2.16
C ARG A 261 17.42 -13.21 2.94
N ASP A 262 17.70 -11.93 2.75
CA ASP A 262 18.78 -11.22 3.45
C ASP A 262 18.53 -11.18 4.96
N VAL A 263 17.33 -10.76 5.38
CA VAL A 263 16.98 -10.67 6.80
C VAL A 263 16.97 -12.05 7.47
N ILE A 264 16.44 -13.08 6.82
CA ILE A 264 16.45 -14.46 7.36
C ILE A 264 17.89 -15.01 7.42
N GLY A 265 18.72 -14.66 6.44
CA GLY A 265 20.15 -15.00 6.42
C GLY A 265 21.00 -14.25 7.46
N GLY A 266 20.38 -13.39 8.28
CA GLY A 266 21.05 -12.67 9.37
C GLY A 266 21.63 -11.32 8.95
N ARG A 267 21.47 -10.90 7.69
CA ARG A 267 21.83 -9.54 7.26
C ARG A 267 20.80 -8.57 7.81
N ARG A 268 21.26 -7.60 8.62
CA ARG A 268 20.42 -6.51 9.10
C ARG A 268 20.73 -5.25 8.32
N TYR A 269 19.70 -4.61 7.77
CA TYR A 269 19.86 -3.31 7.16
C TYR A 269 19.94 -2.28 8.28
N GLY A 270 21.14 -1.72 8.51
CA GLY A 270 21.31 -0.61 9.44
C GLY A 270 21.77 -0.92 10.86
N VAL A 271 22.31 -2.12 11.13
CA VAL A 271 23.19 -2.25 12.30
C VAL A 271 24.55 -1.71 11.87
N SER A 272 24.88 -0.52 12.36
CA SER A 272 26.25 -0.03 12.30
C SER A 272 27.19 -1.11 12.85
N GLU A 273 28.23 -1.45 12.10
CA GLU A 273 29.39 -2.17 12.61
C GLU A 273 30.13 -1.30 13.64
N PHE A 274 29.54 -1.12 14.80
CA PHE A 274 30.24 -0.69 16.00
C PHE A 274 30.02 -1.78 17.04
N ARG A 275 30.92 -2.76 17.01
CA ARG A 275 31.39 -3.44 18.21
C ARG A 275 32.56 -2.67 18.76
#